data_AF-A0A8S8Y0Y8-F1
#
_entry.id   AF-A0A8S8Y0Y8-F1
#
_cell.length_a   1.000
_cell.length_b   1.000
_cell.length_c   1.000
_cell.angle_alpha   90.00
_cell.angle_beta   90.00
_cell.angle_gamma   90.00
#
_symmetry.space_group_name_H-M   'P 1'
#
loop_
_entity.id
_entity.type
_entity.pdbx_description
1 polymer ?
#
loop_
_entity_poly.entity_id
_entity_poly.type
_entity_poly.pdbx_seq_one_letter_code
_entity_poly.pdbx_strand_id
1 'polypeptide(L)'
;MEQLRTYLGEDWTPLRIAKDGCGLPTVSNTVAELAQIYAGLVRDKNDDWIWEAMVRHPDLVGGFNRLDSTVLKAGEGRVIAKEGADGLLGMAIEHPDYPKGLGIVVKIAHGWNSQATWYVARALLGVLGINLRNPYPLNRQKAFIVPGIVPDRYVNDLETVPTWDEWDPDRDRWNYEPDVV
;
A
#
# COMPACT_ATOMS: atom_id res chain seq x y z
N MET A 1 -25.23 4.23 1.95
CA MET A 1 -25.06 3.54 3.25
C MET A 1 -25.23 2.04 3.13
N GLU A 2 -26.21 1.56 2.36
CA GLU A 2 -26.42 0.13 2.05
C GLU A 2 -25.11 -0.62 1.72
N GLN A 3 -24.35 -0.13 0.75
CA GLN A 3 -23.07 -0.75 0.33
C GLN A 3 -22.05 -0.90 1.47
N LEU A 4 -21.96 0.05 2.40
CA LEU A 4 -21.02 -0.05 3.53
C LEU A 4 -21.48 -1.09 4.55
N ARG A 5 -22.79 -1.22 4.76
CA ARG A 5 -23.38 -2.20 5.69
C ARG A 5 -23.20 -3.64 5.21
N THR A 6 -23.08 -3.85 3.89
CA THR A 6 -22.67 -5.16 3.33
C THR A 6 -21.34 -5.64 3.91
N TYR A 7 -20.42 -4.72 4.24
CA TYR A 7 -19.11 -5.04 4.78
C TYR A 7 -19.03 -4.92 6.31
N LEU A 8 -19.69 -3.90 6.87
CA LEU A 8 -19.56 -3.51 8.28
C LEU A 8 -20.70 -4.01 9.19
N GLY A 9 -21.73 -4.63 8.62
CA GLY A 9 -22.92 -5.13 9.33
C GLY A 9 -24.14 -4.22 9.17
N GLU A 10 -25.34 -4.81 9.25
CA GLU A 10 -26.62 -4.13 8.99
C GLU A 10 -26.88 -2.96 9.96
N ASP A 11 -26.49 -3.11 11.22
CA ASP A 11 -26.68 -2.10 12.27
C ASP A 11 -25.60 -1.00 12.25
N TRP A 12 -24.61 -1.09 11.35
CA TRP A 12 -23.53 -0.12 11.32
C TRP A 12 -24.03 1.28 10.96
N THR A 13 -23.53 2.27 11.72
CA THR A 13 -23.79 3.70 11.51
C THR A 13 -22.50 4.50 11.68
N PRO A 14 -22.21 5.47 10.79
CA PRO A 14 -21.02 6.30 10.90
C PRO A 14 -21.21 7.35 11.99
N LEU A 15 -20.12 7.72 12.67
CA LEU A 15 -20.12 8.84 13.60
C LEU A 15 -20.42 10.18 12.90
N ARG A 16 -19.92 10.35 11.66
CA ARG A 16 -20.11 11.56 10.87
C ARG A 16 -20.22 11.25 9.38
N ILE A 17 -21.05 12.02 8.71
CA ILE A 17 -21.11 12.10 7.25
C ILE A 17 -20.71 13.53 6.85
N ALA A 18 -19.84 13.65 5.86
CA ALA A 18 -19.34 14.92 5.34
C ALA A 18 -19.32 14.90 3.81
N LYS A 19 -19.05 16.05 3.21
CA LYS A 19 -18.79 16.18 1.78
C LYS A 19 -17.27 16.10 1.56
N ASP A 20 -16.85 15.23 0.66
CA ASP A 20 -15.46 15.11 0.23
C ASP A 20 -15.06 16.25 -0.74
N GLY A 21 -13.75 16.43 -0.97
CA GLY A 21 -13.22 17.41 -1.90
C GLY A 21 -13.71 17.23 -3.34
N CYS A 22 -14.00 15.99 -3.76
CA CYS A 22 -14.61 15.69 -5.06
C CYS A 22 -16.13 15.96 -5.12
N GLY A 23 -16.75 16.26 -3.98
CA GLY A 23 -18.17 16.58 -3.86
C GLY A 23 -19.07 15.40 -3.51
N LEU A 24 -18.54 14.18 -3.45
CA LEU A 24 -19.25 12.98 -3.03
C LEU A 24 -19.39 12.92 -1.49
N PRO A 25 -20.40 12.20 -0.95
CA PRO A 25 -20.48 11.94 0.48
C PRO A 25 -19.32 11.06 0.93
N THR A 26 -18.69 11.45 2.04
CA THR A 26 -17.71 10.64 2.75
C THR A 26 -18.19 10.38 4.18
N VAL A 27 -17.87 9.21 4.70
CA VAL A 27 -18.27 8.77 6.03
C VAL A 27 -17.03 8.63 6.91
N SER A 28 -17.19 8.87 8.20
CA SER A 28 -16.13 8.55 9.16
C SER A 28 -16.01 7.04 9.32
N ASN A 29 -14.79 6.51 9.18
CA ASN A 29 -14.46 5.14 9.51
C ASN A 29 -13.25 5.06 10.43
N THR A 30 -13.22 4.03 11.29
CA THR A 30 -11.99 3.62 11.96
C THR A 30 -11.06 2.90 10.97
N VAL A 31 -9.76 2.81 11.30
CA VAL A 31 -8.82 2.02 10.47
C VAL A 31 -9.20 0.54 10.40
N ALA A 32 -9.83 0.00 11.45
CA ALA A 32 -10.31 -1.38 11.48
C ALA A 32 -11.51 -1.59 10.53
N GLU A 33 -12.46 -0.65 10.52
CA GLU A 33 -13.59 -0.69 9.58
C GLU A 33 -13.10 -0.58 8.13
N LEU A 34 -12.13 0.30 7.86
CA LEU A 34 -11.53 0.39 6.53
C LEU A 34 -10.87 -0.94 6.14
N ALA A 35 -10.12 -1.57 7.05
CA ALA A 35 -9.51 -2.88 6.78
C ALA A 35 -10.57 -3.95 6.47
N GLN A 36 -11.70 -3.95 7.18
CA GLN A 36 -12.82 -4.85 6.90
C GLN A 36 -13.46 -4.58 5.53
N ILE A 37 -13.61 -3.32 5.13
CA ILE A 37 -14.08 -2.96 3.78
C ILE A 37 -13.12 -3.48 2.72
N TYR A 38 -11.81 -3.25 2.85
CA TYR A 38 -10.82 -3.77 1.90
C TYR A 38 -10.80 -5.31 1.85
N ALA A 39 -10.96 -6.00 2.98
CA ALA A 39 -11.14 -7.46 2.97
C ALA A 39 -12.37 -7.88 2.14
N GLY A 40 -13.47 -7.13 2.26
CA GLY A 40 -14.66 -7.33 1.43
C GLY A 40 -14.41 -7.12 -0.07
N LEU A 41 -13.67 -6.06 -0.46
CA LEU A 41 -13.41 -5.76 -1.86
C LEU A 41 -12.69 -6.89 -2.61
N VAL A 42 -11.76 -7.59 -1.96
CA VAL A 42 -11.09 -8.74 -2.59
C VAL A 42 -11.96 -10.00 -2.59
N ARG A 43 -12.79 -10.18 -1.56
CA ARG A 43 -13.76 -11.28 -1.51
C ARG A 43 -14.73 -11.20 -2.68
N ASP A 44 -15.21 -9.99 -2.97
CA ASP A 44 -16.23 -9.70 -3.97
C ASP A 44 -15.61 -9.24 -5.31
N LYS A 45 -14.31 -9.52 -5.54
CA LYS A 45 -13.54 -9.00 -6.68
C LYS A 45 -14.09 -9.35 -8.07
N ASN A 46 -14.96 -10.35 -8.16
CA ASN A 46 -15.55 -10.83 -9.41
C ASN A 46 -17.01 -10.37 -9.59
N ASP A 47 -17.56 -9.61 -8.64
CA ASP A 47 -18.97 -9.20 -8.69
C ASP A 47 -19.20 -8.06 -9.69
N ASP A 48 -18.15 -7.30 -10.00
CA ASP A 48 -18.17 -6.23 -10.98
C ASP A 48 -16.83 -6.09 -11.75
N TRP A 49 -16.73 -5.05 -12.57
CA TRP A 49 -15.58 -4.77 -13.44
C TRP A 49 -14.50 -3.91 -12.76
N ILE A 50 -14.72 -3.40 -11.54
CA ILE A 50 -13.86 -2.40 -10.91
C ILE A 50 -12.49 -2.98 -10.60
N TRP A 51 -12.43 -4.18 -10.01
CA TRP A 51 -11.16 -4.85 -9.72
C TRP A 51 -10.33 -5.05 -10.99
N GLU A 52 -10.96 -5.61 -12.02
CA GLU A 52 -10.32 -5.86 -13.32
C GLU A 52 -9.82 -4.57 -13.97
N ALA A 53 -10.61 -3.50 -13.93
CA ALA A 53 -10.21 -2.19 -14.44
C ALA A 53 -9.03 -1.58 -13.66
N MET A 54 -9.02 -1.67 -12.33
CA MET A 54 -7.91 -1.19 -11.50
C MET A 54 -6.61 -1.92 -11.83
N VAL A 55 -6.68 -3.26 -11.98
CA VAL A 55 -5.54 -4.11 -12.31
C VAL A 55 -5.01 -3.85 -13.71
N ARG A 56 -5.90 -3.66 -14.70
CA ARG A 56 -5.52 -3.42 -16.10
C ARG A 56 -5.01 -2.00 -16.37
N HIS A 57 -5.51 -1.03 -15.60
CA HIS A 57 -5.20 0.39 -15.81
C HIS A 57 -4.71 1.08 -14.53
N PRO A 58 -3.63 0.58 -13.90
CA PRO A 58 -3.18 1.06 -12.59
C PRO A 58 -2.79 2.55 -12.59
N ASP A 59 -2.20 3.05 -13.69
CA ASP A 59 -1.81 4.45 -13.79
C ASP A 59 -3.01 5.41 -13.90
N LEU A 60 -4.21 4.93 -14.26
CA LEU A 60 -5.45 5.73 -14.20
C LEU A 60 -6.02 5.80 -12.78
N VAL A 61 -5.62 4.90 -11.88
CA VAL A 61 -6.09 4.85 -10.49
C VAL A 61 -5.31 5.82 -9.60
N GLY A 62 -3.99 5.65 -9.56
CA GLY A 62 -3.11 6.42 -8.69
C GLY A 62 -2.38 7.55 -9.41
N GLY A 63 -2.14 7.41 -10.72
CA GLY A 63 -1.18 8.21 -11.49
C GLY A 63 0.18 7.53 -11.61
N PHE A 64 1.04 8.06 -12.48
CA PHE A 64 2.37 7.52 -12.71
C PHE A 64 3.26 7.65 -11.47
N ASN A 65 4.02 6.59 -11.17
CA ASN A 65 5.00 6.57 -10.07
C ASN A 65 4.41 6.85 -8.68
N ARG A 66 3.12 6.56 -8.49
CA ARG A 66 2.42 6.62 -7.19
C ARG A 66 2.43 5.25 -6.52
N LEU A 67 2.26 5.23 -5.19
CA LEU A 67 2.43 4.00 -4.42
C LEU A 67 1.34 3.00 -4.78
N ASP A 68 0.08 3.43 -4.78
CA ASP A 68 -1.07 2.61 -5.17
C ASP A 68 -0.95 2.02 -6.59
N SER A 69 -0.58 2.84 -7.59
CA SER A 69 -0.30 2.35 -8.95
C SER A 69 0.84 1.32 -8.98
N THR A 70 1.88 1.51 -8.17
CA THR A 70 3.02 0.58 -8.13
C THR A 70 2.65 -0.73 -7.42
N VAL A 71 1.84 -0.67 -6.37
CA VAL A 71 1.29 -1.86 -5.69
C VAL A 71 0.40 -2.65 -6.63
N LEU A 72 -0.50 -1.98 -7.37
CA LEU A 72 -1.36 -2.64 -8.36
C LEU A 72 -0.53 -3.41 -9.42
N LYS A 73 0.56 -2.81 -9.90
CA LYS A 73 1.50 -3.44 -10.85
C LYS A 73 2.25 -4.62 -10.24
N ALA A 74 2.78 -4.46 -9.03
CA ALA A 74 3.49 -5.52 -8.30
C ALA A 74 2.59 -6.68 -7.89
N GLY A 75 1.29 -6.41 -7.76
CA GLY A 75 0.29 -7.36 -7.29
C GLY A 75 -0.11 -8.44 -8.28
N GLU A 76 0.15 -8.25 -9.57
CA GLU A 76 -0.20 -9.20 -10.64
C GLU A 76 -1.67 -9.67 -10.56
N GLY A 77 -2.57 -8.75 -10.21
CA GLY A 77 -4.01 -9.02 -10.07
C GLY A 77 -4.47 -9.60 -8.72
N ARG A 78 -3.54 -9.88 -7.79
CA ARG A 78 -3.83 -10.40 -6.43
C ARG A 78 -4.05 -9.32 -5.38
N VAL A 79 -3.72 -8.06 -5.67
CA VAL A 79 -3.94 -6.93 -4.76
C VAL A 79 -4.42 -5.70 -5.49
N ILE A 80 -5.37 -5.00 -4.88
CA ILE A 80 -5.66 -3.60 -5.20
C ILE A 80 -5.27 -2.71 -4.02
N ALA A 81 -4.87 -1.48 -4.34
CA ALA A 81 -4.50 -0.50 -3.35
C ALA A 81 -5.00 0.90 -3.73
N LYS A 82 -5.23 1.74 -2.73
CA LYS A 82 -5.52 3.15 -2.94
C LYS A 82 -4.93 4.00 -1.82
N GLU A 83 -4.17 5.03 -2.22
CA GLU A 83 -3.76 6.09 -1.31
C GLU A 83 -4.93 7.04 -1.04
N GLY A 84 -5.04 7.49 0.20
CA GLY A 84 -5.99 8.51 0.66
C GLY A 84 -5.27 9.72 1.25
N ALA A 85 -6.05 10.76 1.57
CA ALA A 85 -5.52 11.99 2.15
C ALA A 85 -4.77 11.74 3.45
N ASP A 86 -3.75 12.56 3.70
CA ASP A 86 -3.04 12.61 4.97
C ASP A 86 -2.35 11.29 5.38
N GLY A 87 -1.79 10.55 4.41
CA GLY A 87 -0.96 9.37 4.69
C GLY A 87 -1.75 8.09 4.99
N LEU A 88 -2.94 7.94 4.40
CA LEU A 88 -3.71 6.71 4.41
C LEU A 88 -3.34 5.85 3.18
N LEU A 89 -3.17 4.55 3.39
CA LEU A 89 -3.11 3.54 2.34
C LEU A 89 -4.01 2.38 2.73
N GLY A 90 -4.91 2.00 1.85
CA GLY A 90 -5.67 0.76 1.99
C GLY A 90 -5.29 -0.24 0.90
N MET A 91 -5.26 -1.53 1.26
CA MET A 91 -4.92 -2.64 0.38
C MET A 91 -5.89 -3.79 0.61
N ALA A 92 -6.44 -4.33 -0.48
CA ALA A 92 -7.23 -5.56 -0.49
C ALA A 92 -6.42 -6.64 -1.19
N ILE A 93 -6.12 -7.73 -0.48
CA ILE A 93 -5.13 -8.73 -0.87
C ILE A 93 -5.79 -10.11 -0.87
N GLU A 94 -5.61 -10.83 -1.97
CA GLU A 94 -5.98 -12.24 -2.08
C GLU A 94 -4.93 -13.06 -1.32
N HIS A 95 -5.37 -13.78 -0.29
CA HIS A 95 -4.45 -14.49 0.60
C HIS A 95 -5.04 -15.85 1.03
N PRO A 96 -4.26 -16.94 0.96
CA PRO A 96 -4.74 -18.29 1.28
C PRO A 96 -5.25 -18.43 2.72
N ASP A 97 -4.55 -17.83 3.69
CA ASP A 97 -4.96 -17.88 5.10
C ASP A 97 -6.21 -17.03 5.42
N TYR A 98 -6.60 -16.13 4.52
CA TYR A 98 -7.75 -15.23 4.69
C TYR A 98 -8.73 -15.43 3.52
N PRO A 99 -9.46 -16.56 3.48
CA PRO A 99 -10.35 -16.89 2.37
C PRO A 99 -11.54 -15.92 2.21
N LYS A 100 -11.82 -15.11 3.24
CA LYS A 100 -12.80 -14.00 3.18
C LYS A 100 -12.18 -12.66 2.78
N GLY A 101 -10.93 -12.67 2.31
CA GLY A 101 -10.14 -11.50 1.97
C GLY A 101 -9.25 -11.00 3.09
N LEU A 102 -8.05 -10.52 2.73
CA LEU A 102 -7.14 -9.82 3.62
C LEU A 102 -7.18 -8.33 3.32
N GLY A 103 -7.66 -7.52 4.27
CA GLY A 103 -7.61 -6.07 4.19
C GLY A 103 -6.51 -5.52 5.10
N ILE A 104 -5.65 -4.67 4.56
CA ILE A 104 -4.58 -3.99 5.29
C ILE A 104 -4.75 -2.49 5.12
N VAL A 105 -4.73 -1.74 6.23
CA VAL A 105 -4.79 -0.29 6.24
C VAL A 105 -3.62 0.28 7.01
N VAL A 106 -2.90 1.22 6.39
CA VAL A 106 -1.81 1.97 6.98
C VAL A 106 -2.24 3.41 7.12
N LYS A 107 -2.14 3.97 8.32
CA LYS A 107 -2.29 5.41 8.59
C LYS A 107 -1.01 5.94 9.21
N ILE A 108 -0.38 6.89 8.53
CA ILE A 108 0.78 7.59 9.06
C ILE A 108 0.31 8.69 10.02
N ALA A 109 0.80 8.63 11.27
CA ALA A 109 0.35 9.54 12.33
C ALA A 109 0.72 11.01 12.10
N HIS A 110 1.86 11.28 11.46
CA HIS A 110 2.32 12.65 11.16
C HIS A 110 1.71 13.23 9.87
N GLY A 111 0.80 12.50 9.23
CA GLY A 111 0.17 12.90 7.98
C GLY A 111 0.88 12.39 6.74
N TRP A 112 0.73 13.10 5.62
CA TRP A 112 1.20 12.61 4.32
C TRP A 112 2.72 12.56 4.19
N ASN A 113 3.27 11.35 4.11
CA ASN A 113 4.66 11.10 3.77
C ASN A 113 4.75 9.83 2.92
N SER A 114 4.79 10.05 1.60
CA SER A 114 4.77 9.00 0.60
C SER A 114 5.92 8.00 0.76
N GLN A 115 7.11 8.46 1.14
CA GLN A 115 8.28 7.61 1.28
C GLN A 115 8.15 6.66 2.47
N ALA A 116 7.69 7.17 3.63
CA ALA A 116 7.44 6.34 4.81
C ALA A 116 6.35 5.30 4.53
N THR A 117 5.23 5.72 3.93
CA THR A 117 4.15 4.79 3.54
C THR A 117 4.65 3.74 2.54
N TRP A 118 5.53 4.11 1.61
CA TRP A 118 6.10 3.19 0.63
C TRP A 118 6.92 2.09 1.28
N TYR A 119 7.82 2.44 2.20
CA TYR A 119 8.64 1.45 2.91
C TYR A 119 7.80 0.54 3.80
N VAL A 120 6.77 1.07 4.46
CA VAL A 120 5.82 0.25 5.24
C VAL A 120 5.03 -0.68 4.33
N ALA A 121 4.48 -0.19 3.22
CA ALA A 121 3.77 -1.02 2.25
C ALA A 121 4.66 -2.12 1.67
N ARG A 122 5.91 -1.78 1.36
CA ARG A 122 6.91 -2.73 0.87
C ARG A 122 7.22 -3.84 1.87
N ALA A 123 7.38 -3.50 3.14
CA ALA A 123 7.58 -4.48 4.20
C ALA A 123 6.38 -5.42 4.36
N LEU A 124 5.17 -4.85 4.41
CA LEU A 124 3.92 -5.59 4.54
C LEU A 124 3.67 -6.52 3.34
N LEU A 125 3.93 -6.06 2.12
CA LEU A 125 3.75 -6.87 0.91
C LEU A 125 4.87 -7.91 0.76
N GLY A 126 6.11 -7.57 1.15
CA GLY A 126 7.26 -8.45 1.07
C GLY A 126 7.08 -9.73 1.87
N VAL A 127 6.59 -9.64 3.11
CA VAL A 127 6.28 -10.84 3.92
C VAL A 127 5.13 -11.68 3.37
N LEU A 128 4.33 -11.12 2.47
CA LEU A 128 3.26 -11.83 1.76
C LEU A 128 3.71 -12.33 0.37
N GLY A 129 5.00 -12.24 0.05
CA GLY A 129 5.56 -12.67 -1.23
C GLY A 129 5.20 -11.76 -2.41
N ILE A 130 4.85 -10.49 -2.16
CA ILE A 130 4.58 -9.49 -3.18
C ILE A 130 5.74 -8.49 -3.22
N ASN A 131 6.53 -8.55 -4.29
CA ASN A 131 7.75 -7.77 -4.43
C ASN A 131 7.45 -6.34 -4.91
N LEU A 132 7.42 -5.40 -3.98
CA LEU A 132 7.36 -3.97 -4.28
C LEU A 132 8.79 -3.40 -4.39
N ARG A 133 9.07 -2.64 -5.46
CA ARG A 133 10.35 -1.92 -5.60
C ARG A 133 10.51 -0.82 -4.54
N ASN A 134 11.74 -0.36 -4.34
CA ASN A 134 11.98 0.84 -3.55
C ASN A 134 11.39 2.11 -4.19
N PRO A 135 11.06 3.13 -3.37
CA PRO A 135 10.76 4.46 -3.92
C PRO A 135 11.98 4.95 -4.70
N TYR A 136 11.78 5.80 -5.71
CA TYR A 136 12.92 6.29 -6.50
C TYR A 136 13.99 6.90 -5.59
N PRO A 137 15.29 6.63 -5.84
CA PRO A 137 16.39 7.02 -4.99
C PRO A 137 16.64 8.54 -5.11
N LEU A 138 15.75 9.34 -4.55
CA LEU A 138 15.97 10.77 -4.42
C LEU A 138 16.94 11.07 -3.26
N ASN A 139 17.11 10.14 -2.32
CA ASN A 139 17.99 10.27 -1.16
C ASN A 139 18.66 8.94 -0.82
N ARG A 140 19.94 8.98 -0.40
CA ARG A 140 20.70 7.84 0.14
C ARG A 140 20.20 7.43 1.54
N GLN A 141 18.93 7.04 1.63
CA GLN A 141 18.27 6.69 2.89
C GLN A 141 17.98 5.21 2.95
N LYS A 142 18.35 4.59 4.07
CA LYS A 142 17.99 3.22 4.41
C LYS A 142 16.83 3.24 5.40
N ALA A 143 15.72 2.59 5.05
CA ALA A 143 14.60 2.47 5.98
C ALA A 143 14.91 1.42 7.05
N PHE A 144 14.57 1.73 8.29
CA PHE A 144 14.56 0.77 9.39
C PHE A 144 13.11 0.47 9.76
N ILE A 145 12.70 -0.79 9.60
CA ILE A 145 11.34 -1.24 9.88
C ILE A 145 11.34 -2.03 11.18
N VAL A 146 10.46 -1.65 12.11
CA VAL A 146 10.33 -2.34 13.40
C VAL A 146 9.44 -3.58 13.27
N PRO A 147 9.71 -4.67 14.02
CA PRO A 147 8.94 -5.92 13.90
C PRO A 147 7.42 -5.80 14.14
N GLY A 148 6.99 -4.86 14.97
CA GLY A 148 5.59 -4.71 15.39
C GLY A 148 4.60 -4.25 14.30
N ILE A 149 5.04 -4.14 13.04
CA ILE A 149 4.14 -3.83 11.91
C ILE A 149 3.53 -5.08 11.26
N VAL A 150 4.03 -6.28 11.58
CA VAL A 150 3.52 -7.56 11.09
C VAL A 150 3.14 -8.48 12.27
N PRO A 151 2.22 -9.44 12.09
CA PRO A 151 2.01 -10.51 13.06
C PRO A 151 3.29 -11.32 13.36
N ASP A 152 3.41 -11.85 14.59
CA ASP A 152 4.61 -12.58 15.07
C ASP A 152 5.14 -13.64 14.09
N ARG A 153 4.24 -14.34 13.41
CA ARG A 153 4.60 -15.40 12.43
C ARG A 153 5.41 -14.90 11.22
N TYR A 154 5.31 -13.62 10.87
CA TYR A 154 6.02 -13.01 9.74
C TYR A 154 7.26 -12.22 10.16
N VAL A 155 7.61 -12.17 11.45
CA VAL A 155 8.76 -11.38 11.93
C VAL A 155 10.07 -11.86 11.30
N ASN A 156 10.27 -13.17 11.18
CA ASN A 156 11.46 -13.73 10.53
C ASN A 156 11.49 -13.40 9.03
N ASP A 157 10.34 -13.46 8.35
CA ASP A 157 10.25 -13.11 6.92
C ASP A 157 10.55 -11.63 6.70
N LEU A 158 10.11 -10.75 7.62
CA LEU A 158 10.35 -9.32 7.56
C LEU A 158 11.85 -8.97 7.57
N GLU A 159 12.67 -9.70 8.32
CA GLU A 159 14.13 -9.51 8.34
C GLU A 159 14.78 -9.82 6.99
N THR A 160 14.13 -10.65 6.17
CA THR A 160 14.62 -11.00 4.83
C THR A 160 14.21 -9.99 3.75
N VAL A 161 13.21 -9.14 4.03
CA VAL A 161 12.77 -8.11 3.07
C VAL A 161 13.85 -7.02 3.03
N PRO A 162 14.59 -6.85 1.91
CA PRO A 162 15.63 -5.82 1.86
C PRO A 162 14.95 -4.45 2.05
N THR A 163 15.59 -3.44 2.66
CA THR A 163 14.98 -2.09 2.82
C THR A 163 15.71 -1.00 2.04
N TRP A 164 16.62 -1.41 1.16
CA TRP A 164 17.44 -0.58 0.28
C TRP A 164 17.72 -1.36 -1.00
N ASP A 165 17.98 -0.66 -2.10
CA ASP A 165 18.59 -1.28 -3.29
C ASP A 165 20.09 -1.38 -3.04
N GLU A 166 20.77 -2.39 -3.61
CA GLU A 166 22.23 -2.42 -3.68
C GLU A 166 22.71 -1.18 -4.46
N TRP A 167 22.96 -0.10 -3.71
CA TRP A 167 23.67 1.05 -4.22
C TRP A 167 25.11 0.61 -4.41
N ASP A 168 25.59 0.67 -5.64
CA ASP A 168 27.00 0.54 -5.98
C ASP A 168 27.68 1.88 -5.66
N PRO A 169 28.50 1.96 -4.58
CA PRO A 169 29.26 3.16 -4.26
C PRO A 169 30.24 3.59 -5.34
N ASP A 170 30.62 2.65 -6.22
CA ASP A 170 31.72 2.81 -7.16
C ASP A 170 31.32 3.41 -8.51
N ARG A 171 30.03 3.68 -8.76
CA ARG A 171 29.61 4.32 -10.02
C ARG A 171 29.90 5.82 -10.09
N ASP A 172 30.07 6.49 -8.95
CA ASP A 172 30.44 7.92 -8.84
C ASP A 172 31.93 8.10 -8.48
N ARG A 173 32.82 7.26 -9.04
CA ARG A 173 34.27 7.52 -8.96
C ARG A 173 34.67 8.56 -10.02
N TRP A 174 35.04 9.74 -9.55
CA TRP A 174 35.81 10.68 -10.36
C TRP A 174 37.27 10.24 -10.36
N ASN A 175 37.70 9.59 -11.44
CA ASN A 175 39.12 9.35 -11.66
C ASN A 175 39.74 10.67 -12.13
N TYR A 176 40.51 11.31 -11.25
CA TYR A 176 41.37 12.41 -11.65
C TYR A 176 42.60 11.80 -12.33
N GLU A 177 42.84 12.11 -13.60
CA GLU A 177 44.09 11.76 -14.29
C GLU A 177 45.11 12.88 -14.04
N PRO A 178 46.08 12.70 -13.12
CA PRO A 178 47.04 13.76 -12.79
C PRO A 178 48.04 14.04 -13.91
N ASP A 179 48.11 13.18 -14.94
CA ASP A 179 49.09 13.25 -16.02
C ASP A 179 48.59 14.01 -17.26
N VAL A 180 47.41 14.63 -17.19
CA VAL A 180 46.83 15.46 -18.27
C VAL A 180 46.87 16.94 -17.88
N VAL A 181 48.09 17.47 -17.69
CA VAL A 181 48.39 18.91 -17.65
C VAL A 181 49.66 19.18 -18.44
#